data_AF-A0A822Z8G6-F1
#
_entry.id   AF-A0A822Z8G6-F1
#
_cell.length_a   1.000
_cell.length_b   1.000
_cell.length_c   1.000
_cell.angle_alpha   90.00
_cell.angle_beta   90.00
_cell.angle_gamma   90.00
#
_symmetry.space_group_name_H-M   'P 1'
#
loop_
_entity.id
_entity.type
_entity.pdbx_description
1 polymer ?
#
loop_
_entity_poly.entity_id
_entity_poly.type
_entity_poly.pdbx_seq_one_letter_code
_entity_poly.pdbx_strand_id
1 'polypeptide(L)'
;MTIPFLSRKIGIDSRVRRKFKGCTLMPKIGYGLDKKTRLHNVREFELLMMHNKTYCAEIAYDVSAQKSKEIVEHTAQLDVVVTKKLASLRSQEDE
;
A
#
# COMPACT_ATOMS: atom_id res chain seq x y z
N MET A 1 -4.56 11.00 13.17
CA MET A 1 -5.51 9.94 13.60
C MET A 1 -4.73 8.68 13.89
N THR A 2 -4.48 8.39 15.17
CA THR A 2 -3.76 7.20 15.61
C THR A 2 -4.63 5.98 15.35
N ILE A 3 -4.19 5.05 14.49
CA ILE A 3 -4.89 3.78 14.30
C ILE A 3 -4.75 3.02 15.63
N PRO A 4 -5.84 2.70 16.34
CA PRO A 4 -5.74 2.00 17.61
C PRO A 4 -5.19 0.59 17.36
N PHE A 5 -4.13 0.24 18.09
CA PHE A 5 -3.53 -1.08 18.03
C PHE A 5 -4.56 -2.14 18.46
N LEU A 6 -4.96 -3.01 17.54
CA LEU A 6 -5.99 -4.01 17.79
C LEU A 6 -5.39 -5.25 18.46
N SER A 7 -5.41 -5.27 19.79
CA SER A 7 -5.04 -6.45 20.57
C SER A 7 -6.16 -7.50 20.57
N ARG A 8 -5.78 -8.77 20.34
CA ARG A 8 -6.71 -9.91 20.41
C ARG A 8 -7.27 -10.01 21.82
N LYS A 9 -8.60 -9.96 21.95
CA LYS A 9 -9.28 -10.10 23.25
C LYS A 9 -9.22 -11.56 23.71
N ILE A 10 -8.60 -11.81 24.86
CA ILE A 10 -8.37 -13.17 25.42
C ILE A 10 -9.53 -13.59 26.35
N GLY A 11 -10.17 -12.64 27.04
CA GLY A 11 -11.17 -12.90 28.08
C GLY A 11 -12.36 -13.77 27.63
N ILE A 12 -12.80 -14.67 28.51
CA ILE A 12 -13.86 -15.64 28.21
C ILE A 12 -15.19 -14.98 27.83
N ASP A 13 -15.49 -13.81 28.40
CA ASP A 13 -16.74 -13.09 28.20
C ASP A 13 -16.68 -11.99 27.12
N SER A 14 -15.55 -11.90 26.40
CA SER A 14 -15.43 -10.91 25.33
C SER A 14 -16.40 -11.23 24.19
N ARG A 15 -17.36 -10.30 23.99
CA ARG A 15 -18.32 -10.34 22.88
C ARG A 15 -17.62 -10.37 21.50
N VAL A 16 -16.52 -9.64 21.37
CA VAL A 16 -15.67 -9.61 20.15
C VAL A 16 -15.00 -10.97 19.91
N ARG A 17 -14.43 -11.61 20.96
CA ARG A 17 -13.81 -12.94 20.86
C ARG A 17 -14.81 -14.02 20.45
N ARG A 18 -16.03 -13.95 21.01
CA ARG A 18 -17.15 -14.85 20.71
C ARG A 18 -17.83 -14.59 19.36
N LYS A 19 -17.43 -13.52 18.63
CA LYS A 19 -17.92 -13.17 17.28
C LYS A 19 -19.43 -12.93 17.21
N PHE A 20 -20.02 -12.29 18.21
CA PHE A 20 -21.42 -11.89 18.12
C PHE A 20 -21.64 -10.87 16.99
N LYS A 21 -22.83 -10.91 16.38
CA LYS A 21 -23.25 -9.93 15.37
C LYS A 21 -23.34 -8.52 16.01
N GLY A 22 -22.96 -7.48 15.26
CA GLY A 22 -22.97 -6.08 15.73
C GLY A 22 -21.72 -5.63 16.52
N CYS A 23 -20.69 -6.48 16.63
CA CYS A 23 -19.40 -6.10 17.21
C CYS A 23 -18.32 -5.86 16.16
N THR A 24 -17.24 -5.18 16.54
CA THR A 24 -16.08 -4.96 15.68
C THR A 24 -15.48 -6.28 15.21
N LEU A 25 -15.25 -6.40 13.90
CA LEU A 25 -14.67 -7.60 13.30
C LEU A 25 -13.18 -7.69 13.65
N MET A 26 -12.75 -8.89 14.04
CA MET A 26 -11.34 -9.14 14.34
C MET A 26 -10.57 -9.45 13.04
N PRO A 27 -9.33 -8.96 12.86
CA PRO A 27 -8.54 -9.18 11.68
C PRO A 27 -8.25 -10.66 11.49
N LYS A 28 -8.33 -11.09 10.25
CA LYS A 28 -8.11 -12.45 9.75
C LYS A 28 -7.30 -12.36 8.47
N ILE A 29 -6.62 -13.45 8.12
CA ILE A 29 -5.79 -13.56 6.91
C ILE A 29 -6.60 -13.24 5.63
N GLY A 30 -7.90 -13.57 5.61
CA GLY A 30 -8.78 -13.31 4.47
C GLY A 30 -9.15 -11.84 4.20
N TYR A 31 -8.71 -10.89 5.03
CA TYR A 31 -8.85 -9.45 4.73
C TYR A 31 -7.58 -8.85 4.12
N GLY A 32 -6.55 -9.66 3.87
CA GLY A 32 -5.32 -9.19 3.23
C GLY A 32 -5.58 -8.67 1.82
N LEU A 33 -4.83 -7.64 1.44
CA LEU A 33 -4.80 -7.15 0.06
C LEU A 33 -3.95 -8.09 -0.81
N ASP A 34 -4.25 -8.14 -2.11
CA ASP A 34 -3.49 -8.94 -3.07
C ASP A 34 -2.03 -8.48 -3.14
N LYS A 35 -1.09 -9.43 -3.07
CA LYS A 35 0.36 -9.11 -3.16
C LYS A 35 0.75 -8.47 -4.49
N LYS A 36 -0.05 -8.67 -5.54
CA LYS A 36 0.21 -8.20 -6.90
C LYS A 36 0.09 -6.68 -7.06
N THR A 37 -0.51 -5.98 -6.10
CA THR A 37 -0.70 -4.52 -6.20
C THR A 37 0.52 -3.71 -5.76
N ARG A 38 1.63 -4.36 -5.39
CA ARG A 38 2.88 -3.70 -4.96
C ARG A 38 3.93 -3.86 -6.04
N LEU A 39 4.42 -2.75 -6.57
CA LEU A 39 5.42 -2.75 -7.64
C LEU A 39 6.80 -2.45 -7.06
N HIS A 40 7.78 -3.26 -7.45
CA HIS A 40 9.14 -3.21 -6.92
C HIS A 40 10.15 -2.67 -7.92
N ASN A 41 9.88 -2.77 -9.23
CA ASN A 41 10.88 -2.52 -10.26
C ASN A 41 10.36 -1.68 -11.44
N VAL A 42 11.26 -0.97 -12.11
CA VAL A 42 10.94 -0.11 -13.28
C VAL A 42 10.26 -0.90 -14.41
N ARG A 43 10.72 -2.13 -14.66
CA ARG A 43 10.13 -3.04 -15.67
C ARG A 43 8.67 -3.39 -15.41
N GLU A 44 8.22 -3.34 -14.17
CA GLU A 44 6.83 -3.69 -13.84
C GLU A 44 5.84 -2.59 -14.27
N PHE A 45 6.34 -1.39 -14.58
CA PHE A 45 5.52 -0.29 -15.10
C PHE A 45 5.24 -0.40 -16.60
N GLU A 46 6.07 -1.10 -17.37
CA GLU A 46 5.79 -1.38 -18.79
C GLU A 46 4.53 -2.25 -18.95
N LEU A 47 4.27 -3.14 -17.99
CA LEU A 47 3.04 -3.94 -17.96
C LEU A 47 1.77 -3.09 -17.79
N LEU A 48 1.90 -1.90 -17.20
CA LEU A 48 0.77 -1.00 -16.91
C LEU A 48 0.50 0.02 -18.02
N MET A 49 1.36 0.06 -19.06
CA MET A 49 1.23 1.00 -20.18
C MET A 49 -0.14 0.90 -20.87
N MET A 50 -0.66 -0.32 -21.04
CA MET A 50 -1.96 -0.55 -21.69
C MET A 50 -3.17 -0.31 -20.78
N HIS A 51 -2.96 -0.25 -19.45
CA HIS A 51 -4.03 -0.15 -18.46
C HIS A 51 -3.96 1.12 -17.61
N ASN A 52 -3.34 2.17 -18.16
CA ASN A 52 -3.11 3.46 -17.51
C ASN A 52 -4.37 4.13 -16.91
N LYS A 53 -5.56 3.87 -17.46
CA LYS A 53 -6.83 4.39 -16.93
C LYS A 53 -7.43 3.56 -15.79
N THR A 54 -7.13 2.27 -15.74
CA THR A 54 -7.78 1.32 -14.83
C THR A 54 -6.97 1.10 -13.57
N TYR A 55 -5.64 1.17 -13.67
CA TYR A 55 -4.74 0.88 -12.57
C TYR A 55 -3.84 2.06 -12.25
N CYS A 56 -3.72 2.34 -10.94
CA CYS A 56 -2.70 3.23 -10.40
C CYS A 56 -1.57 2.39 -9.81
N ALA A 57 -0.35 2.89 -9.93
CA ALA A 57 0.83 2.23 -9.40
C ALA A 57 1.15 2.71 -7.97
N GLU A 58 1.48 1.76 -7.08
CA GLU A 58 2.01 2.06 -5.75
C GLU A 58 3.48 1.62 -5.67
N ILE A 59 4.37 2.56 -5.36
CA ILE A 59 5.79 2.30 -5.13
C ILE A 59 5.94 1.57 -3.78
N ALA A 60 6.65 0.44 -3.78
CA ALA A 60 6.95 -0.31 -2.57
C ALA A 60 7.83 0.50 -1.58
N TYR A 61 7.69 0.20 -0.28
CA TYR A 61 8.42 0.93 0.77
C TYR A 61 9.93 0.68 0.79
N ASP A 62 10.39 -0.40 0.18
CA ASP A 62 11.79 -0.86 0.18
C ASP A 62 12.63 -0.24 -0.97
N VAL A 63 11.98 0.58 -1.81
CA VAL A 63 12.65 1.22 -2.94
C VAL A 63 13.43 2.43 -2.43
N SER A 64 14.73 2.50 -2.78
CA SER A 64 15.56 3.65 -2.43
C SER A 64 15.10 4.94 -3.12
N ALA A 65 15.47 6.09 -2.56
CA ALA A 65 15.06 7.39 -3.08
C ALA A 65 15.55 7.64 -4.52
N GLN A 66 16.75 7.17 -4.87
CA GLN A 66 17.30 7.28 -6.23
C GLN A 66 16.44 6.52 -7.25
N LYS A 67 16.09 5.26 -6.96
CA LYS A 67 15.21 4.46 -7.83
C LYS A 67 13.80 5.02 -7.90
N SER A 68 13.32 5.63 -6.81
CA SER A 68 12.01 6.28 -6.79
C SER A 68 11.95 7.47 -7.76
N LYS A 69 13.03 8.24 -7.91
CA LYS A 69 13.14 9.32 -8.93
C LYS A 69 13.01 8.77 -10.34
N GLU A 70 13.80 7.74 -10.66
CA GLU A 70 13.78 7.07 -11.96
C GLU A 70 12.39 6.51 -12.30
N ILE A 71 11.71 5.91 -11.32
CA ILE A 71 10.34 5.40 -11.47
C ILE A 71 9.35 6.53 -11.76
N VAL A 72 9.46 7.67 -11.07
CA VAL A 72 8.56 8.81 -11.28
C VAL A 72 8.75 9.41 -12.68
N GLU A 73 10.00 9.53 -13.15
CA GLU A 73 10.30 10.01 -14.51
C GLU A 73 9.75 9.05 -15.58
N HIS A 74 9.98 7.74 -15.42
CA HIS A 74 9.52 6.73 -16.36
C HIS A 74 7.98 6.61 -16.40
N THR A 75 7.32 6.70 -15.24
CA THR A 75 5.85 6.68 -15.18
C THR A 75 5.20 7.92 -15.77
N ALA A 76 5.86 9.08 -15.71
CA ALA A 76 5.39 10.30 -16.34
C ALA A 76 5.40 10.18 -17.88
N GLN A 77 6.39 9.49 -18.44
CA GLN A 77 6.46 9.24 -19.89
C GLN A 77 5.35 8.30 -20.37
N LEU A 78 4.96 7.33 -19.54
CA LEU A 78 3.92 6.33 -19.85
C LEU A 78 2.50 6.78 -19.49
N ASP A 79 2.33 7.98 -18.92
CA ASP A 79 1.06 8.53 -18.43
C ASP A 79 0.35 7.60 -17.41
N VAL A 80 1.13 6.97 -16.52
CA VAL A 80 0.62 6.11 -15.44
C VAL A 80 0.52 6.92 -14.15
N VAL A 81 -0.66 6.90 -13.51
CA VAL A 81 -0.88 7.59 -12.24
C VAL A 81 -0.27 6.79 -11.09
N VAL A 82 0.64 7.42 -10.35
CA VAL A 82 1.26 6.87 -9.13
C VAL A 82 0.65 7.51 -7.88
N THR A 83 0.30 6.72 -6.87
CA THR A 83 -0.41 7.18 -5.67
C THR A 83 0.49 7.88 -4.64
N LYS A 84 1.76 7.47 -4.53
CA LYS A 84 2.73 7.95 -3.52
C LYS A 84 3.94 8.70 -4.14
N LYS A 85 3.69 9.59 -5.11
CA LYS A 85 4.75 10.27 -5.90
C LYS A 85 5.83 10.98 -5.07
N LEU A 86 5.46 11.58 -3.94
CA LEU A 86 6.34 12.45 -3.14
C LEU A 86 6.92 11.78 -1.89
N ALA A 87 6.60 10.50 -1.64
CA ALA A 87 6.83 9.89 -0.33
C ALA A 87 8.32 9.73 0.02
N SER A 88 9.16 9.39 -0.96
CA SER A 88 10.61 9.23 -0.72
C SER A 88 11.43 10.49 -1.00
N LEU A 89 10.89 11.44 -1.77
CA LEU A 89 11.59 12.69 -2.13
C LEU A 89 11.64 13.67 -0.98
N ARG A 90 10.54 13.78 -0.23
CA ARG A 90 10.43 14.69 0.92
C ARG A 90 11.44 14.38 2.02
N SER A 91 11.65 13.10 2.33
CA SER A 91 12.59 12.69 3.38
C SER A 91 14.06 13.03 3.08
N GLN A 92 14.44 13.29 1.83
CA GLN A 92 15.79 13.74 1.46
C GLN A 92 15.93 15.26 1.39
N GLU A 93 14.83 16.01 1.24
CA GLU A 93 14.85 17.49 1.23
C GLU A 93 14.69 18.07 2.65
N ASP A 94 14.09 17.30 3.57
CA ASP A 94 13.89 17.65 4.97
C ASP A 94 15.08 17.28 5.89
N GLU A 95 16.20 16.78 5.33
CA GLU A 95 17.50 16.53 6.00
C GLU A 95 18.58 17.47 5.44
#